data_AF-A0AAW0CLC5-F1
#
_entry.id   AF-A0AAW0CLC5-F1
#
_cell.length_a   1.000
_cell.length_b   1.000
_cell.length_c   1.000
_cell.angle_alpha   90.00
_cell.angle_beta   90.00
_cell.angle_gamma   90.00
#
_symmetry.space_group_name_H-M   'P 1'
#
loop_
_entity.id
_entity.type
_entity.pdbx_description
1 polymer ?
#
loop_
_entity_poly.entity_id
_entity_poly.type
_entity_poly.pdbx_seq_one_letter_code
_entity_poly.pdbx_strand_id
1 'polypeptide(L)'
;MAVPSVRLASSGWQAVRQDEKHTRGYYLGELLAKYRDMQVVNWNGEPTPLVDADNNILVGLGGFPPDRNGSNWQRDVAKPAAEAMRAAAIDIYTLPRWMRKRYGRSSNRRGGHAAKSVGPSMGGGQPHPQNLSHTPRLLAIFSALFALKCFERIAGWGNTLFEAFSPDLFNYYRTKLTEVCENDPRIRLNFPLKFSVFSTATFNFGPATITLPHIDFRNLAWGWCSITALGDYDPDFGGHLVLWDLKLVIRFPPGSTIFIPSAILRHSNTNIRDHEYRFSFTQFTPAAIFRWAYKRQSKFTTAAEHERRRRDKERRWNEGVKMFQKWDGPIRTL
;
A
#
# COMPACT_ATOMS: atom_id res chain seq x y z
N MET A 1 -3.34 13.15 16.38
CA MET A 1 -2.65 13.89 15.29
C MET A 1 -3.67 14.64 14.44
N ALA A 2 -3.39 15.87 13.97
CA ALA A 2 -4.30 16.58 13.06
C ALA A 2 -4.27 15.95 11.67
N VAL A 3 -5.43 15.67 11.07
CA VAL A 3 -5.52 15.13 9.71
C VAL A 3 -5.12 16.26 8.72
N PRO A 4 -4.16 16.03 7.80
CA PRO A 4 -3.75 17.04 6.83
C PRO A 4 -4.92 17.54 5.98
N SER A 5 -4.83 18.74 5.41
CA SER A 5 -5.85 19.23 4.46
C SER A 5 -5.90 18.32 3.21
N VAL A 6 -6.85 17.39 3.16
CA VAL A 6 -6.94 16.40 2.09
C VAL A 6 -7.54 17.02 0.82
N ARG A 7 -6.75 17.07 -0.26
CA ARG A 7 -7.24 17.48 -1.58
C ARG A 7 -7.76 16.28 -2.36
N LEU A 8 -9.08 16.13 -2.43
CA LEU A 8 -9.74 15.08 -3.21
C LEU A 8 -10.02 15.51 -4.66
N ALA A 9 -9.84 14.58 -5.59
CA ALA A 9 -10.27 14.75 -6.98
C ALA A 9 -11.77 15.05 -7.07
N SER A 10 -12.21 15.55 -8.22
CA SER A 10 -13.62 15.89 -8.45
C SER A 10 -14.58 14.69 -8.33
N SER A 11 -14.07 13.46 -8.40
CA SER A 11 -14.85 12.24 -8.16
C SER A 11 -15.03 11.91 -6.67
N GLY A 12 -14.23 12.49 -5.76
CA GLY A 12 -14.25 12.19 -4.32
C GLY A 12 -13.66 10.84 -3.92
N TRP A 13 -13.31 9.97 -4.87
CA TRP A 13 -12.81 8.62 -4.59
C TRP A 13 -11.30 8.54 -4.37
N GLN A 14 -10.57 9.50 -4.93
CA GLN A 14 -9.11 9.46 -5.06
C GLN A 14 -8.55 10.85 -4.77
N ALA A 15 -7.29 10.95 -4.35
CA ALA A 15 -6.66 12.23 -4.10
C ALA A 15 -6.31 12.96 -5.40
N VAL A 16 -6.10 14.28 -5.29
CA VAL A 16 -5.46 15.05 -6.36
C VAL A 16 -3.99 14.69 -6.39
N ARG A 17 -3.44 14.48 -7.59
CA ARG A 17 -2.01 14.25 -7.77
C ARG A 17 -1.23 15.44 -7.23
N GLN A 18 -0.31 15.17 -6.31
CA GLN A 18 0.65 16.15 -5.80
C GLN A 18 2.01 15.85 -6.44
N ASP A 19 2.47 16.75 -7.32
CA ASP A 19 3.76 16.65 -7.97
C ASP A 19 4.77 17.53 -7.22
N GLU A 20 5.33 16.99 -6.14
CA GLU A 20 6.46 17.63 -5.47
C GLU A 20 7.78 16.94 -5.81
N LYS A 21 8.77 17.77 -6.13
CA LYS A 21 10.09 17.36 -6.60
C LYS A 21 11.00 17.02 -5.42
N HIS A 22 10.72 15.96 -4.67
CA HIS A 22 11.83 15.33 -3.95
C HIS A 22 12.66 14.53 -4.94
N THR A 23 13.94 14.86 -5.01
CA THR A 23 14.87 14.32 -6.00
C THR A 23 15.73 13.20 -5.45
N ARG A 24 15.71 12.94 -4.12
CA ARG A 24 16.56 11.93 -3.48
C ARG A 24 15.96 11.30 -2.24
N GLY A 25 16.44 10.09 -1.92
CA GLY A 25 16.25 9.45 -0.61
C GLY A 25 17.20 10.03 0.43
N TYR A 26 16.90 9.77 1.70
CA TYR A 26 17.68 10.21 2.85
C TYR A 26 18.09 8.99 3.68
N TYR A 27 19.30 8.99 4.23
CA TYR A 27 19.62 8.13 5.38
C TYR A 27 18.93 8.66 6.63
N LEU A 28 18.69 7.79 7.62
CA LEU A 28 17.94 8.15 8.84
C LEU A 28 18.52 9.39 9.54
N GLY A 29 19.82 9.36 9.87
CA GLY A 29 20.48 10.47 10.56
C GLY A 29 20.43 11.78 9.77
N GLU A 30 20.56 11.71 8.45
CA GLU A 30 20.46 12.87 7.56
C GLU A 30 19.05 13.47 7.57
N LEU A 31 18.02 12.62 7.51
CA LEU A 31 16.63 13.05 7.54
C LEU A 31 16.31 13.77 8.86
N LEU A 32 16.71 13.20 10.00
CA LEU A 32 16.44 13.77 11.32
C LEU A 32 17.24 15.05 11.58
N ALA A 33 18.47 15.16 11.05
CA ALA A 33 19.25 16.39 11.12
C ALA A 33 18.60 17.53 10.34
N LYS A 34 18.00 17.21 9.18
CA LYS A 34 17.36 18.20 8.29
C LYS A 34 15.94 18.60 8.74
N TYR A 35 15.15 17.63 9.19
CA TYR A 35 13.74 17.81 9.57
C TYR A 35 13.58 17.57 11.07
N ARG A 36 13.92 18.59 11.86
CA ARG A 36 14.02 18.50 13.33
C ARG A 36 12.69 18.33 14.06
N ASP A 37 11.57 18.50 13.35
CA ASP A 37 10.21 18.33 13.83
C ASP A 37 9.65 16.92 13.57
N MET A 38 10.45 16.02 12.99
CA MET A 38 10.10 14.61 12.81
C MET A 38 10.25 13.83 14.12
N GLN A 39 9.23 13.05 14.46
CA GLN A 39 9.23 12.17 15.62
C GLN A 39 9.56 10.73 15.19
N VAL A 40 10.53 10.12 15.87
CA VAL A 40 10.91 8.73 15.62
C VAL A 40 9.99 7.82 16.41
N VAL A 41 9.35 6.88 15.71
CA VAL A 41 8.55 5.82 16.31
C VAL A 41 9.39 4.55 16.32
N ASN A 42 9.94 4.23 17.50
CA ASN A 42 10.76 3.03 17.68
C ASN A 42 9.89 1.78 17.82
N TRP A 43 9.30 1.36 16.70
CA TRP A 43 8.38 0.23 16.64
C TRP A 43 9.12 -1.12 16.60
N ASN A 44 8.72 -2.03 17.47
CA ASN A 44 9.32 -3.35 17.64
C ASN A 44 8.68 -4.46 16.78
N GLY A 45 7.60 -4.16 16.04
CA GLY A 45 6.85 -5.15 15.27
C GLY A 45 5.60 -5.70 15.96
N GLU A 46 5.23 -5.19 17.15
CA GLU A 46 3.95 -5.54 17.79
C GLU A 46 2.77 -4.77 17.18
N PRO A 47 1.59 -5.41 16.97
CA PRO A 47 0.39 -4.71 16.53
C PRO A 47 0.10 -3.44 17.35
N THR A 48 0.23 -2.26 16.75
CA THR A 48 0.09 -0.95 17.42
C THR A 48 -0.71 0.01 16.52
N PRO A 49 -1.89 0.47 16.94
CA PRO A 49 -2.62 1.49 16.19
C PRO A 49 -2.02 2.88 16.44
N LEU A 50 -1.96 3.71 15.39
CA LEU A 50 -1.68 5.15 15.51
C LEU A 50 -2.96 5.92 15.18
N VAL A 51 -3.35 6.79 16.11
CA VAL A 51 -4.66 7.43 16.10
C VAL A 51 -4.59 8.93 15.77
N ASP A 52 -5.66 9.44 15.15
CA ASP A 52 -5.85 10.88 14.94
C ASP A 52 -6.31 11.59 16.24
N ALA A 53 -6.68 12.87 16.15
CA ALA A 53 -7.13 13.66 17.30
C ALA A 53 -8.51 13.23 17.85
N ASP A 54 -9.29 12.50 17.06
CA ASP A 54 -10.64 12.02 17.40
C ASP A 54 -10.63 10.53 17.83
N ASN A 55 -9.43 9.99 18.07
CA ASN A 55 -9.11 8.60 18.37
C ASN A 55 -9.44 7.60 17.25
N ASN A 56 -9.59 8.03 16.01
CA ASN A 56 -9.73 7.09 14.90
C ASN A 56 -8.36 6.50 14.54
N ILE A 57 -8.28 5.19 14.34
CA ILE A 57 -7.07 4.51 13.87
C ILE A 57 -6.82 4.97 12.44
N LEU A 58 -5.78 5.80 12.26
CA LEU A 58 -5.40 6.33 10.95
C LEU A 58 -4.36 5.43 10.27
N VAL A 59 -3.42 4.89 11.05
CA VAL A 59 -2.34 4.00 10.59
C VAL A 59 -2.30 2.78 11.50
N GLY A 60 -2.28 1.59 10.92
CA GLY A 60 -2.15 0.34 11.67
C GLY A 60 -0.73 -0.20 11.56
N LEU A 61 0.06 -0.17 12.64
CA LEU A 61 1.36 -0.84 12.68
C LEU A 61 1.11 -2.32 12.96
N GLY A 62 0.88 -3.11 11.91
CA GLY A 62 0.37 -4.48 12.01
C GLY A 62 1.38 -5.53 12.45
N GLY A 63 2.65 -5.35 12.11
CA GLY A 63 3.73 -6.21 12.57
C GLY A 63 3.71 -7.58 11.90
N PHE A 64 4.13 -8.59 12.65
CA PHE A 64 4.04 -9.99 12.28
C PHE A 64 3.39 -10.79 13.42
N PRO A 65 2.76 -11.93 13.14
CA PRO A 65 2.15 -12.75 14.18
C PRO A 65 3.22 -13.26 15.16
N PRO A 66 2.88 -13.44 16.44
CA PRO A 66 3.79 -14.03 17.41
C PRO A 66 4.09 -15.49 17.06
N ASP A 67 5.34 -15.89 17.25
CA ASP A 67 5.76 -17.28 17.07
C ASP A 67 5.09 -18.18 18.12
N ARG A 68 4.39 -19.22 17.66
CA ARG A 68 3.70 -20.20 18.51
C ARG A 68 3.87 -21.61 17.97
N ASN A 69 3.90 -22.61 18.86
CA ASN A 69 3.89 -24.04 18.49
C ASN A 69 4.97 -24.41 17.43
N GLY A 70 6.19 -23.91 17.61
CA GLY A 70 7.33 -24.19 16.72
C GLY A 70 7.34 -23.44 15.38
N SER A 71 6.32 -22.61 15.11
CA SER A 71 6.35 -21.67 13.98
C SER A 71 7.35 -20.55 14.23
N ASN A 72 7.99 -20.08 13.16
CA ASN A 72 8.86 -18.93 13.20
C ASN A 72 8.59 -18.05 11.97
N TRP A 73 7.97 -16.89 12.16
CA TRP A 73 7.55 -16.03 11.04
C TRP A 73 8.75 -15.60 10.19
N GLN A 74 9.88 -15.31 10.81
CA GLN A 74 11.05 -14.84 10.07
C GLN A 74 11.65 -15.96 9.21
N ARG A 75 11.81 -17.17 9.76
CA ARG A 75 12.33 -18.36 9.08
C ARG A 75 11.36 -18.90 8.04
N ASP A 76 10.08 -18.98 8.37
CA ASP A 76 9.08 -19.73 7.57
C ASP A 76 8.35 -18.84 6.56
N VAL A 77 8.37 -17.51 6.73
CA VAL A 77 7.60 -16.57 5.91
C VAL A 77 8.47 -15.44 5.36
N ALA A 78 9.04 -14.60 6.22
CA ALA A 78 9.72 -13.38 5.76
C ALA A 78 10.97 -13.68 4.93
N LYS A 79 11.85 -14.58 5.40
CA LYS A 79 13.06 -14.97 4.68
C LYS A 79 12.75 -15.66 3.34
N PRO A 80 11.88 -16.69 3.26
CA PRO A 80 11.49 -17.28 1.98
C PRO A 80 10.84 -16.28 1.01
N ALA A 81 10.02 -15.34 1.52
CA ALA A 81 9.46 -14.29 0.68
C ALA A 81 10.53 -13.33 0.13
N ALA A 82 11.51 -12.95 0.96
CA ALA A 82 12.63 -12.11 0.53
C ALA A 82 13.53 -12.80 -0.50
N GLU A 83 13.83 -14.10 -0.30
CA GLU A 83 14.60 -14.92 -1.24
C GLU A 83 13.88 -15.06 -2.59
N ALA A 84 12.56 -15.32 -2.57
CA ALA A 84 11.75 -15.39 -3.77
C ALA A 84 11.70 -14.04 -4.51
N MET A 85 11.59 -12.91 -3.77
CA MET A 85 11.68 -11.57 -4.35
C MET A 85 13.04 -11.30 -4.99
N ARG A 86 14.12 -11.76 -4.36
CA ARG A 86 15.49 -11.62 -4.88
C ARG A 86 15.68 -12.42 -6.16
N ALA A 87 15.22 -13.67 -6.19
CA ALA A 87 15.26 -14.52 -7.39
C ALA A 87 14.45 -13.91 -8.55
N ALA A 88 13.20 -13.51 -8.28
CA ALA A 88 12.36 -12.84 -9.27
C ALA A 88 12.97 -11.52 -9.77
N ALA A 89 13.64 -10.76 -8.89
CA ALA A 89 14.35 -9.55 -9.28
C ALA A 89 15.48 -9.84 -10.27
N ILE A 90 16.26 -10.91 -10.06
CA ILE A 90 17.31 -11.35 -10.99
C ILE A 90 16.70 -11.67 -12.36
N ASP A 91 15.58 -12.39 -12.40
CA ASP A 91 14.89 -12.71 -13.66
C ASP A 91 14.38 -11.47 -14.40
N ILE A 92 13.96 -10.44 -13.67
CA ILE A 92 13.54 -9.15 -14.23
C ILE A 92 14.74 -8.33 -14.70
N TYR A 93 15.88 -8.38 -13.99
CA TYR A 93 17.05 -7.57 -14.32
C TYR A 93 17.96 -8.17 -15.39
N THR A 94 17.91 -9.48 -15.59
CA THR A 94 18.60 -10.18 -16.70
C THR A 94 17.86 -10.07 -18.03
N LEU A 95 16.73 -9.34 -18.09
CA LEU A 95 16.00 -9.10 -19.33
C LEU A 95 16.86 -8.41 -20.41
N PRO A 96 16.66 -8.73 -21.70
CA PRO A 96 17.28 -8.02 -22.81
C PRO A 96 17.11 -6.50 -22.70
N ARG A 97 18.09 -5.71 -23.18
CA ARG A 97 18.15 -4.25 -22.96
C ARG A 97 16.85 -3.51 -23.31
N TRP A 98 16.19 -3.90 -24.40
CA TRP A 98 14.91 -3.32 -24.83
C TRP A 98 13.75 -3.63 -23.86
N MET A 99 13.75 -4.80 -23.24
CA MET A 99 12.82 -5.17 -22.17
C MET A 99 13.19 -4.48 -20.85
N ARG A 100 14.48 -4.34 -20.50
CA ARG A 100 14.91 -3.61 -19.30
C ARG A 100 14.42 -2.15 -19.28
N LYS A 101 14.42 -1.45 -20.42
CA LYS A 101 13.88 -0.08 -20.53
C LYS A 101 12.38 0.00 -20.20
N ARG A 102 11.63 -1.09 -20.44
CA ARG A 102 10.17 -1.18 -20.20
C ARG A 102 9.82 -1.86 -18.86
N TYR A 103 10.66 -2.76 -18.37
CA TYR A 103 10.36 -3.69 -17.28
C TYR A 103 11.34 -3.67 -16.11
N GLY A 104 12.57 -3.17 -16.30
CA GLY A 104 13.59 -3.07 -15.26
C GLY A 104 13.43 -1.84 -14.37
N ARG A 105 14.55 -1.35 -13.81
CA ARG A 105 14.60 -0.08 -13.07
C ARG A 105 14.11 1.05 -13.96
N SER A 106 12.94 1.60 -13.68
CA SER A 106 12.47 2.83 -14.29
C SER A 106 12.57 3.93 -13.25
N SER A 107 13.25 5.03 -13.59
CA SER A 107 13.15 6.27 -12.83
C SER A 107 11.70 6.74 -12.91
N ASN A 108 10.94 6.48 -11.87
CA ASN A 108 9.56 6.96 -11.76
C ASN A 108 9.43 7.86 -10.54
N ARG A 109 8.24 8.45 -10.34
CA ARG A 109 7.95 9.36 -9.22
C ARG A 109 8.28 8.77 -7.84
N ARG A 110 8.34 7.45 -7.72
CA ARG A 110 8.61 6.72 -6.49
C ARG A 110 10.08 6.31 -6.35
N GLY A 111 10.96 6.56 -7.31
CA GLY A 111 12.38 6.16 -7.25
C GLY A 111 12.81 5.19 -8.36
N GLY A 112 14.02 4.64 -8.21
CA GLY A 112 14.74 3.89 -9.25
C GLY A 112 14.73 2.37 -9.11
N HIS A 113 13.69 1.76 -8.54
CA HIS A 113 13.55 0.31 -8.38
C HIS A 113 12.50 -0.28 -9.32
N ALA A 114 12.58 -1.59 -9.60
CA ALA A 114 11.55 -2.26 -10.38
C ALA A 114 10.32 -2.51 -9.51
N ALA A 115 9.22 -1.82 -9.80
CA ALA A 115 7.93 -2.07 -9.16
C ALA A 115 6.96 -2.60 -10.21
N LYS A 116 6.31 -3.74 -9.95
CA LYS A 116 5.27 -4.29 -10.84
C LYS A 116 3.99 -4.61 -10.08
N SER A 117 2.93 -3.95 -10.51
CA SER A 117 1.57 -4.17 -10.00
C SER A 117 0.88 -5.30 -10.76
N VAL A 118 0.02 -6.06 -10.10
CA VAL A 118 -0.76 -7.17 -10.66
C VAL A 118 -2.12 -7.26 -9.96
N GLY A 119 -3.13 -7.76 -10.67
CA GLY A 119 -4.49 -7.96 -10.16
C GLY A 119 -5.52 -7.01 -10.80
N PRO A 120 -6.79 -7.08 -10.37
CA PRO A 120 -7.86 -6.24 -10.92
C PRO A 120 -7.67 -4.76 -10.62
N SER A 121 -7.74 -3.95 -11.68
CA SER A 121 -7.57 -2.50 -11.67
C SER A 121 -8.53 -1.84 -12.66
N MET A 122 -8.60 -0.52 -12.64
CA MET A 122 -9.34 0.25 -13.63
C MET A 122 -8.67 1.62 -13.84
N GLY A 123 -8.32 1.94 -15.09
CA GLY A 123 -7.69 3.22 -15.43
C GLY A 123 -7.31 3.32 -16.90
N GLY A 124 -6.74 4.46 -17.31
CA GLY A 124 -6.22 4.62 -18.69
C GLY A 124 -7.27 4.52 -19.79
N GLY A 125 -8.54 4.83 -19.50
CA GLY A 125 -9.64 4.75 -20.47
C GLY A 125 -10.43 3.44 -20.46
N GLN A 126 -10.07 2.47 -19.61
CA GLN A 126 -10.85 1.23 -19.46
C GLN A 126 -12.31 1.50 -19.04
N PRO A 127 -13.32 0.92 -19.73
CA PRO A 127 -14.73 1.14 -19.43
C PRO A 127 -15.23 0.34 -18.20
N HIS A 128 -14.56 -0.77 -17.87
CA HIS A 128 -14.85 -1.61 -16.71
C HIS A 128 -13.55 -2.18 -16.10
N PRO A 129 -13.58 -2.69 -14.86
CA PRO A 129 -12.44 -3.35 -14.22
C PRO A 129 -11.91 -4.51 -15.06
N GLN A 130 -10.59 -4.65 -15.10
CA GLN A 130 -9.88 -5.74 -15.75
C GLN A 130 -8.61 -6.07 -14.99
N ASN A 131 -8.11 -7.29 -15.12
CA ASN A 131 -6.77 -7.65 -14.67
C ASN A 131 -5.71 -6.84 -15.43
N LEU A 132 -4.70 -6.35 -14.72
CA LEU A 132 -3.55 -5.69 -15.34
C LEU A 132 -2.88 -6.61 -16.38
N SER A 133 -2.62 -6.07 -17.57
CA SER A 133 -2.00 -6.81 -18.66
C SER A 133 -0.47 -6.86 -18.51
N HIS A 134 0.09 -8.05 -18.68
CA HIS A 134 1.53 -8.32 -18.57
C HIS A 134 1.99 -9.28 -19.66
N THR A 135 3.29 -9.31 -19.91
CA THR A 135 3.91 -10.31 -20.80
C THR A 135 3.79 -11.71 -20.18
N PRO A 136 3.81 -12.79 -21.00
CA PRO A 136 3.76 -14.16 -20.48
C PRO A 136 4.82 -14.46 -19.41
N ARG A 137 6.04 -13.92 -19.59
CA ARG A 137 7.13 -14.10 -18.61
C ARG A 137 6.85 -13.42 -17.27
N LEU A 138 6.29 -12.20 -17.26
CA LEU A 138 5.92 -11.53 -16.00
C LEU A 138 4.75 -12.23 -15.32
N LEU A 139 3.78 -12.73 -16.10
CA LEU A 139 2.69 -13.55 -15.56
C LEU A 139 3.23 -14.83 -14.91
N ALA A 140 4.21 -15.51 -15.52
CA ALA A 140 4.85 -16.68 -14.93
C ALA A 140 5.53 -16.35 -13.59
N ILE A 141 6.23 -15.21 -13.48
CA ILE A 141 6.83 -14.74 -12.22
C ILE A 141 5.76 -14.48 -11.17
N PHE A 142 4.66 -13.77 -11.51
CA PHE A 142 3.58 -13.52 -10.55
C PHE A 142 2.90 -14.82 -10.11
N SER A 143 2.61 -15.73 -11.03
CA SER A 143 2.03 -17.03 -10.71
C SER A 143 2.93 -17.82 -9.75
N ALA A 144 4.25 -17.82 -9.98
CA ALA A 144 5.20 -18.47 -9.07
C ALA A 144 5.21 -17.82 -7.68
N LEU A 145 5.26 -16.49 -7.60
CA LEU A 145 5.24 -15.76 -6.32
C LEU A 145 3.94 -16.00 -5.54
N PHE A 146 2.77 -15.90 -6.20
CA PHE A 146 1.48 -16.12 -5.55
C PHE A 146 1.22 -17.57 -5.15
N ALA A 147 1.90 -18.55 -5.77
CA ALA A 147 1.83 -19.95 -5.36
C ALA A 147 2.61 -20.24 -4.06
N LEU A 148 3.51 -19.36 -3.64
CA LEU A 148 4.29 -19.57 -2.43
C LEU A 148 3.46 -19.30 -1.17
N LYS A 149 3.53 -20.23 -0.22
CA LYS A 149 2.83 -20.10 1.06
C LYS A 149 3.26 -18.90 1.88
N CYS A 150 4.47 -18.39 1.72
CA CYS A 150 4.90 -17.17 2.40
C CYS A 150 4.05 -15.96 1.99
N PHE A 151 3.72 -15.79 0.70
CA PHE A 151 2.88 -14.68 0.25
C PHE A 151 1.40 -14.86 0.60
N GLU A 152 0.89 -16.10 0.58
CA GLU A 152 -0.45 -16.40 1.11
C GLU A 152 -0.56 -16.04 2.59
N ARG A 153 0.46 -16.38 3.40
CA ARG A 153 0.50 -16.04 4.84
C ARG A 153 0.64 -14.55 5.09
N ILE A 154 1.48 -13.85 4.33
CA ILE A 154 1.59 -12.38 4.40
C ILE A 154 0.25 -11.73 4.06
N ALA A 155 -0.40 -12.17 2.99
CA ALA A 155 -1.70 -11.66 2.58
C ALA A 155 -2.75 -11.92 3.67
N GLY A 156 -2.86 -13.16 4.14
CA GLY A 156 -3.80 -13.55 5.18
C GLY A 156 -3.60 -12.79 6.49
N TRP A 157 -2.36 -12.62 6.95
CA TRP A 157 -2.06 -11.81 8.13
C TRP A 157 -2.49 -10.35 7.95
N GLY A 158 -2.18 -9.76 6.80
CA GLY A 158 -2.65 -8.42 6.46
C GLY A 158 -4.18 -8.33 6.43
N ASN A 159 -4.86 -9.37 5.94
CA ASN A 159 -6.31 -9.41 5.89
C ASN A 159 -6.94 -9.45 7.29
N THR A 160 -6.43 -10.30 8.17
CA THR A 160 -6.87 -10.41 9.57
C THR A 160 -6.67 -9.10 10.32
N LEU A 161 -5.51 -8.46 10.17
CA LEU A 161 -5.25 -7.19 10.83
C LEU A 161 -6.09 -6.04 10.29
N PHE A 162 -6.39 -6.03 9.00
CA PHE A 162 -7.28 -5.02 8.44
C PHE A 162 -8.68 -5.15 9.05
N GLU A 163 -9.23 -6.37 9.10
CA GLU A 163 -10.51 -6.63 9.78
C GLU A 163 -10.48 -6.20 11.26
N ALA A 164 -9.39 -6.50 11.97
CA ALA A 164 -9.24 -6.13 13.38
C ALA A 164 -9.11 -4.62 13.63
N PHE A 165 -8.35 -3.91 12.80
CA PHE A 165 -8.09 -2.48 12.98
C PHE A 165 -9.16 -1.58 12.36
N SER A 166 -9.90 -2.02 11.35
CA SER A 166 -10.93 -1.20 10.69
C SER A 166 -11.98 -2.09 10.03
N PRO A 167 -12.87 -2.73 10.83
CA PRO A 167 -13.82 -3.72 10.34
C PRO A 167 -14.80 -3.16 9.30
N ASP A 168 -15.25 -1.91 9.47
CA ASP A 168 -16.18 -1.27 8.52
C ASP A 168 -15.51 -1.02 7.17
N LEU A 169 -14.27 -0.54 7.16
CA LEU A 169 -13.52 -0.32 5.93
C LEU A 169 -13.14 -1.66 5.27
N PHE A 170 -12.78 -2.67 6.06
CA PHE A 170 -12.56 -4.03 5.59
C PHE A 170 -13.81 -4.58 4.89
N ASN A 171 -14.97 -4.48 5.52
CA ASN A 171 -16.25 -4.91 4.97
C ASN A 171 -16.58 -4.15 3.68
N TYR A 172 -16.31 -2.85 3.66
CA TYR A 172 -16.47 -2.04 2.46
C TYR A 172 -15.62 -2.55 1.29
N TYR A 173 -14.35 -2.88 1.53
CA TYR A 173 -13.47 -3.48 0.52
C TYR A 173 -13.99 -4.83 0.04
N ARG A 174 -14.32 -5.72 0.97
CA ARG A 174 -14.83 -7.07 0.69
C ARG A 174 -16.08 -7.01 -0.18
N THR A 175 -17.09 -6.26 0.24
CA THR A 175 -18.36 -6.15 -0.48
C THR A 175 -18.15 -5.59 -1.88
N LYS A 176 -17.37 -4.51 -2.03
CA LYS A 176 -17.17 -3.87 -3.34
C LYS A 176 -16.35 -4.74 -4.29
N LEU A 177 -15.41 -5.51 -3.77
CA LEU A 177 -14.65 -6.45 -4.59
C LEU A 177 -15.49 -7.68 -4.97
N THR A 178 -16.35 -8.18 -4.08
CA THR A 178 -17.34 -9.22 -4.39
C THR A 178 -18.27 -8.77 -5.52
N GLU A 179 -18.88 -7.58 -5.40
CA GLU A 179 -19.74 -7.01 -6.45
C GLU A 179 -19.01 -6.98 -7.81
N VAL A 180 -17.74 -6.56 -7.83
CA VAL A 180 -16.93 -6.52 -9.06
C VAL A 180 -16.75 -7.91 -9.68
N CYS A 181 -16.42 -8.92 -8.86
CA CYS A 181 -16.26 -10.29 -9.32
C CYS A 181 -17.57 -10.94 -9.80
N GLU A 182 -18.70 -10.64 -9.13
CA GLU A 182 -20.02 -11.15 -9.52
C GLU A 182 -20.49 -10.59 -10.86
N ASN A 183 -20.15 -9.32 -11.14
CA ASN A 183 -20.53 -8.69 -12.41
C ASN A 183 -19.64 -9.13 -13.59
N ASP A 184 -18.38 -9.53 -13.36
CA ASP A 184 -17.51 -10.09 -14.41
C ASP A 184 -16.72 -11.31 -13.90
N PRO A 185 -17.22 -12.52 -14.16
CA PRO A 185 -16.57 -13.77 -13.75
C PRO A 185 -15.19 -14.02 -14.38
N ARG A 186 -14.71 -13.17 -15.30
CA ARG A 186 -13.35 -13.25 -15.86
C ARG A 186 -12.31 -12.55 -14.99
N ILE A 187 -12.74 -11.71 -14.05
CA ILE A 187 -11.85 -11.06 -13.10
C ILE A 187 -11.19 -12.13 -12.23
N ARG A 188 -9.87 -12.08 -12.11
CA ARG A 188 -9.07 -13.00 -11.29
C ARG A 188 -8.46 -12.23 -10.13
N LEU A 189 -8.83 -12.55 -8.91
CA LEU A 189 -8.18 -11.97 -7.73
C LEU A 189 -6.77 -12.54 -7.57
N ASN A 190 -5.87 -11.75 -6.97
CA ASN A 190 -4.52 -12.21 -6.63
C ASN A 190 -4.56 -13.31 -5.56
N PHE A 191 -5.49 -13.18 -4.61
CA PHE A 191 -5.80 -14.20 -3.61
C PHE A 191 -7.32 -14.33 -3.46
N PRO A 192 -7.83 -15.49 -3.02
CA PRO A 192 -9.20 -15.60 -2.52
C PRO A 192 -9.54 -14.54 -1.48
N LEU A 193 -10.79 -14.07 -1.43
CA LEU A 193 -11.24 -13.01 -0.50
C LEU A 193 -10.98 -13.31 0.98
N LYS A 194 -10.90 -14.59 1.38
CA LYS A 194 -10.53 -15.01 2.74
C LYS A 194 -9.08 -14.65 3.10
N PHE A 195 -8.20 -14.49 2.12
CA PHE A 195 -6.80 -14.15 2.30
C PHE A 195 -6.48 -12.70 1.94
N SER A 196 -7.28 -12.02 1.11
CA SER A 196 -7.07 -10.60 0.83
C SER A 196 -8.33 -9.95 0.26
N VAL A 197 -8.75 -8.83 0.86
CA VAL A 197 -9.79 -7.94 0.34
C VAL A 197 -9.24 -6.87 -0.61
N PHE A 198 -7.94 -6.87 -0.89
CA PHE A 198 -7.31 -5.95 -1.83
C PHE A 198 -7.39 -6.47 -3.26
N SER A 199 -7.75 -5.60 -4.21
CA SER A 199 -7.84 -6.01 -5.61
C SER A 199 -6.48 -6.10 -6.28
N THR A 200 -5.56 -5.19 -5.96
CA THR A 200 -4.25 -5.08 -6.62
C THR A 200 -3.14 -5.32 -5.61
N ALA A 201 -2.04 -5.88 -6.07
CA ALA A 201 -0.80 -5.93 -5.32
C ALA A 201 0.35 -5.33 -6.14
N THR A 202 1.41 -4.89 -5.50
CA THR A 202 2.68 -4.54 -6.14
C THR A 202 3.83 -5.21 -5.41
N PHE A 203 4.62 -5.93 -6.19
CA PHE A 203 5.94 -6.40 -5.81
C PHE A 203 6.94 -5.30 -6.13
N ASN A 204 7.54 -4.71 -5.10
CA ASN A 204 8.65 -3.78 -5.24
C ASN A 204 9.95 -4.57 -5.14
N PHE A 205 10.52 -4.84 -6.30
CA PHE A 205 11.76 -5.60 -6.45
C PHE A 205 12.96 -4.68 -6.16
N GLY A 206 13.88 -5.17 -5.34
CA GLY A 206 15.05 -4.49 -4.81
C GLY A 206 16.17 -4.36 -5.86
N PRO A 207 17.47 -4.41 -5.52
CA PRO A 207 18.01 -4.81 -4.21
C PRO A 207 17.73 -3.80 -3.10
N ALA A 208 17.56 -2.51 -3.41
CA ALA A 208 17.15 -1.49 -2.43
C ALA A 208 15.86 -0.82 -2.91
N THR A 209 14.72 -1.27 -2.39
CA THR A 209 13.42 -0.61 -2.60
C THR A 209 13.39 0.68 -1.79
N ILE A 210 13.93 1.74 -2.36
CA ILE A 210 13.94 3.09 -1.80
C ILE A 210 12.85 3.89 -2.48
N THR A 211 11.85 4.36 -1.71
CA THR A 211 10.80 5.21 -2.26
C THR A 211 11.07 6.68 -2.00
N LEU A 212 10.97 7.52 -3.03
CA LEU A 212 10.93 8.98 -2.86
C LEU A 212 9.57 9.41 -2.27
N PRO A 213 9.48 10.56 -1.56
CA PRO A 213 8.22 11.04 -1.02
C PRO A 213 7.13 11.19 -2.08
N HIS A 214 6.01 10.49 -1.88
CA HIS A 214 4.89 10.49 -2.81
C HIS A 214 3.57 10.14 -2.11
N ILE A 215 2.47 10.35 -2.82
CA ILE A 215 1.15 9.79 -2.48
C ILE A 215 0.70 8.83 -3.57
N ASP A 216 -0.04 7.80 -3.23
CA ASP A 216 -0.68 6.90 -4.19
C ASP A 216 -2.08 7.37 -4.55
N PHE A 217 -2.12 8.57 -5.13
CA PHE A 217 -3.34 9.35 -5.36
C PHE A 217 -4.45 8.64 -6.16
N ARG A 218 -4.18 7.48 -6.77
CA ARG A 218 -5.17 6.66 -7.50
C ARG A 218 -5.85 5.60 -6.62
N ASN A 219 -5.34 5.34 -5.42
CA ASN A 219 -5.96 4.46 -4.46
C ASN A 219 -7.17 5.15 -3.83
N LEU A 220 -8.04 4.37 -3.18
CA LEU A 220 -9.17 4.91 -2.44
C LEU A 220 -8.69 5.93 -1.39
N ALA A 221 -9.28 7.14 -1.40
CA ALA A 221 -8.76 8.26 -0.63
C ALA A 221 -8.76 8.02 0.89
N TRP A 222 -9.85 7.49 1.44
CA TRP A 222 -9.94 7.06 2.85
C TRP A 222 -9.57 5.58 3.03
N GLY A 223 -9.06 4.93 1.98
CA GLY A 223 -8.75 3.52 1.99
C GLY A 223 -7.35 3.23 2.48
N TRP A 224 -7.15 2.07 3.10
CA TRP A 224 -5.83 1.59 3.45
C TRP A 224 -5.13 0.86 2.31
N CYS A 225 -3.80 0.86 2.40
CA CYS A 225 -2.91 -0.04 1.69
C CYS A 225 -2.09 -0.80 2.70
N SER A 226 -1.96 -2.10 2.50
CA SER A 226 -1.08 -2.96 3.29
C SER A 226 0.31 -2.96 2.67
N ILE A 227 1.34 -2.74 3.49
CA ILE A 227 2.74 -2.73 3.08
C ILE A 227 3.47 -3.71 3.97
N THR A 228 4.07 -4.75 3.40
CA THR A 228 4.97 -5.66 4.12
C THR A 228 6.40 -5.40 3.68
N ALA A 229 7.27 -5.06 4.64
CA ALA A 229 8.69 -4.93 4.39
C ALA A 229 9.36 -6.31 4.38
N LEU A 230 10.28 -6.54 3.45
CA LEU A 230 11.00 -7.79 3.27
C LEU A 230 12.47 -7.50 2.98
N GLY A 231 13.34 -8.49 3.17
CA GLY A 231 14.77 -8.35 2.91
C GLY A 231 15.60 -8.62 4.16
N ASP A 232 16.86 -8.21 4.08
CA ASP A 232 17.87 -8.36 5.14
C ASP A 232 18.56 -7.00 5.23
N TYR A 233 18.07 -6.22 6.20
CA TYR A 233 18.56 -4.90 6.52
C TYR A 233 18.35 -4.69 8.00
N ASP A 234 19.19 -3.86 8.60
CA ASP A 234 19.08 -3.47 9.99
C ASP A 234 18.05 -2.33 10.12
N PRO A 235 16.86 -2.60 10.69
CA PRO A 235 15.82 -1.58 10.80
C PRO A 235 16.18 -0.47 11.79
N ASP A 236 17.25 -0.58 12.57
CA ASP A 236 17.71 0.49 13.46
C ASP A 236 18.47 1.59 12.69
N PHE A 237 18.99 1.28 11.50
CA PHE A 237 19.82 2.21 10.72
C PHE A 237 19.19 2.65 9.40
N GLY A 238 18.23 1.90 8.86
CA GLY A 238 17.67 2.16 7.54
C GLY A 238 16.27 1.62 7.32
N GLY A 239 15.73 1.84 6.12
CA GLY A 239 14.44 1.29 5.69
C GLY A 239 13.20 1.78 6.46
N HIS A 240 13.31 2.83 7.27
CA HIS A 240 12.22 3.40 8.05
C HIS A 240 11.11 3.91 7.12
N LEU A 241 9.84 3.73 7.51
CA LEU A 241 8.72 4.37 6.83
C LEU A 241 8.61 5.82 7.30
N VAL A 242 8.62 6.78 6.37
CA VAL A 242 8.43 8.20 6.69
C VAL A 242 7.01 8.59 6.30
N LEU A 243 6.24 9.14 7.23
CA LEU A 243 4.92 9.74 7.01
C LEU A 243 5.05 11.25 7.20
N TRP A 244 5.26 11.94 6.09
CA TRP A 244 5.68 13.35 6.08
C TRP A 244 4.63 14.27 6.70
N ASP A 245 3.37 14.08 6.35
CA ASP A 245 2.30 14.96 6.82
C ASP A 245 1.99 14.77 8.30
N LEU A 246 2.31 13.59 8.85
CA LEU A 246 2.20 13.29 10.28
C LEU A 246 3.49 13.57 11.06
N LYS A 247 4.57 13.95 10.35
CA LYS A 247 5.92 14.12 10.90
C LYS A 247 6.44 12.90 11.65
N LEU A 248 6.16 11.69 11.14
CA LEU A 248 6.59 10.44 11.76
C LEU A 248 7.68 9.74 10.93
N VAL A 249 8.68 9.20 11.62
CA VAL A 249 9.72 8.32 11.06
C VAL A 249 9.65 7.00 11.83
N ILE A 250 9.05 6.01 11.21
CA ILE A 250 8.68 4.74 11.85
C ILE A 250 9.74 3.69 11.51
N ARG A 251 10.40 3.16 12.55
CA ARG A 251 11.24 1.97 12.43
C ARG A 251 10.40 0.84 11.85
N PHE A 252 10.86 0.23 10.76
CA PHE A 252 10.05 -0.75 10.03
C PHE A 252 10.83 -2.07 9.84
N PRO A 253 10.66 -3.05 10.74
CA PRO A 253 11.41 -4.30 10.68
C PRO A 253 11.05 -5.18 9.47
N PRO A 254 12.01 -5.93 8.88
CA PRO A 254 11.72 -6.96 7.89
C PRO A 254 10.69 -7.97 8.40
N GLY A 255 9.81 -8.43 7.52
CA GLY A 255 8.71 -9.33 7.83
C GLY A 255 7.47 -8.66 8.43
N SER A 256 7.54 -7.38 8.80
CA SER A 256 6.43 -6.63 9.39
C SER A 256 5.49 -6.04 8.35
N THR A 257 4.22 -5.87 8.70
CA THR A 257 3.18 -5.23 7.87
C THR A 257 2.68 -3.92 8.50
N ILE A 258 2.45 -2.88 7.69
CA ILE A 258 1.86 -1.60 8.10
C ILE A 258 0.68 -1.27 7.17
N PHE A 259 -0.37 -0.66 7.70
CA PHE A 259 -1.49 -0.07 6.94
C PHE A 259 -1.41 1.45 6.95
N ILE A 260 -1.44 2.07 5.76
CA ILE A 260 -1.53 3.52 5.64
C ILE A 260 -2.61 3.93 4.62
N PRO A 261 -3.26 5.09 4.81
CA PRO A 261 -4.08 5.71 3.78
C PRO A 261 -3.17 6.39 2.74
N SER A 262 -2.49 5.58 1.94
CA SER A 262 -1.41 5.99 1.04
C SER A 262 -1.83 6.98 -0.04
N ALA A 263 -3.13 7.08 -0.33
CA ALA A 263 -3.68 8.05 -1.26
C ALA A 263 -3.56 9.49 -0.77
N ILE A 264 -3.63 9.70 0.55
CA ILE A 264 -3.73 11.02 1.18
C ILE A 264 -2.56 11.33 2.11
N LEU A 265 -1.86 10.31 2.62
CA LEU A 265 -0.63 10.50 3.40
C LEU A 265 0.59 10.37 2.50
N ARG A 266 1.36 11.43 2.45
CA ARG A 266 2.65 11.47 1.81
C ARG A 266 3.63 10.59 2.56
N HIS A 267 4.24 9.65 1.83
CA HIS A 267 5.12 8.66 2.41
C HIS A 267 6.35 8.37 1.54
N SER A 268 7.41 7.94 2.20
CA SER A 268 8.66 7.44 1.62
C SER A 268 9.28 6.38 2.53
N ASN A 269 10.48 5.91 2.19
CA ASN A 269 11.32 5.25 3.17
C ASN A 269 12.76 5.78 3.12
N THR A 270 13.48 5.62 4.24
CA THR A 270 14.89 5.98 4.30
C THR A 270 15.73 4.96 3.53
N ASN A 271 16.92 5.40 3.12
CA ASN A 271 17.93 4.51 2.56
C ASN A 271 18.28 3.40 3.58
N ILE A 272 18.83 2.31 3.05
CA ILE A 272 19.47 1.21 3.78
C ILE A 272 20.98 1.28 3.54
N ARG A 273 21.78 0.53 4.29
CA ARG A 273 23.23 0.47 4.06
C ARG A 273 23.55 -0.25 2.75
N ASP A 274 24.70 0.03 2.16
CA ASP A 274 25.06 -0.44 0.81
C ASP A 274 25.13 -1.97 0.66
N HIS A 275 25.41 -2.71 1.74
CA HIS A 275 25.49 -4.17 1.73
C HIS A 275 24.13 -4.85 2.03
N GLU A 276 23.13 -4.08 2.44
CA GLU A 276 21.81 -4.58 2.81
C GLU A 276 20.89 -4.67 1.59
N TYR A 277 19.80 -5.42 1.72
CA TYR A 277 18.77 -5.46 0.69
C TYR A 277 17.36 -5.36 1.28
N ARG A 278 16.49 -4.65 0.56
CA ARG A 278 15.11 -4.40 0.93
C ARG A 278 14.16 -4.54 -0.25
N PHE A 279 13.09 -5.27 -0.01
CA PHE A 279 11.94 -5.47 -0.87
C PHE A 279 10.69 -5.00 -0.15
N SER A 280 9.59 -4.85 -0.89
CA SER A 280 8.28 -4.79 -0.26
C SER A 280 7.20 -5.43 -1.09
N PHE A 281 6.25 -6.05 -0.40
CA PHE A 281 5.00 -6.51 -0.97
C PHE A 281 3.88 -5.59 -0.50
N THR A 282 3.15 -5.01 -1.43
CA THR A 282 2.10 -4.04 -1.13
C THR A 282 0.78 -4.50 -1.70
N GLN A 283 -0.30 -4.33 -0.96
CA GLN A 283 -1.67 -4.66 -1.38
C GLN A 283 -2.55 -3.41 -1.23
N PHE A 284 -3.34 -3.11 -2.26
CA PHE A 284 -4.16 -1.91 -2.33
C PHE A 284 -5.33 -2.11 -3.31
N THR A 285 -6.31 -1.22 -3.23
CA THR A 285 -7.41 -1.20 -4.20
C THR A 285 -7.50 0.18 -4.84
N PRO A 286 -7.35 0.29 -6.18
CA PRO A 286 -7.55 1.54 -6.90
C PRO A 286 -8.95 2.09 -6.68
N ALA A 287 -9.07 3.40 -6.46
CA ALA A 287 -10.32 4.12 -6.29
C ALA A 287 -11.34 3.87 -7.41
N ALA A 288 -10.84 3.60 -8.62
CA ALA A 288 -11.66 3.34 -9.79
C ALA A 288 -12.50 2.05 -9.67
N ILE A 289 -12.04 1.05 -8.91
CA ILE A 289 -12.81 -0.18 -8.62
C ILE A 289 -14.07 0.19 -7.83
N PHE A 290 -13.92 0.95 -6.76
CA PHE A 290 -15.04 1.40 -5.94
C PHE A 290 -15.98 2.34 -6.70
N ARG A 291 -15.43 3.25 -7.50
CA ARG A 291 -16.22 4.15 -8.35
C ARG A 291 -17.08 3.36 -9.33
N TRP A 292 -16.54 2.29 -9.92
CA TRP A 292 -17.28 1.45 -10.84
C TRP A 292 -18.40 0.68 -10.13
N ALA A 293 -18.10 0.09 -8.96
CA ALA A 293 -19.09 -0.61 -8.13
C ALA A 293 -20.23 0.31 -7.64
N TYR A 294 -19.97 1.61 -7.46
CA TYR A 294 -20.98 2.62 -7.10
C TYR A 294 -21.99 2.93 -8.22
N LYS A 295 -21.82 2.41 -9.45
CA LYS A 295 -22.78 2.45 -10.56
C LYS A 295 -23.35 3.85 -10.91
N ARG A 296 -22.52 4.89 -10.99
CA ARG A 296 -22.93 6.19 -11.57
C ARG A 296 -21.86 6.79 -12.48
N GLN A 297 -22.10 6.75 -13.79
CA GLN A 297 -21.38 7.56 -14.78
C GLN A 297 -22.37 8.11 -15.82
N SER A 298 -23.11 9.15 -15.46
CA SER A 298 -23.70 10.04 -16.47
C SER A 298 -22.75 11.21 -16.71
N LYS A 299 -22.62 11.63 -17.97
CA LYS A 299 -22.04 12.93 -18.30
C LYS A 299 -23.03 13.98 -17.79
N PHE A 300 -22.53 14.93 -17.01
CA PHE A 300 -23.33 16.00 -16.41
C PHE A 300 -22.94 17.31 -17.10
N THR A 301 -23.92 18.08 -17.55
CA THR A 301 -23.71 19.30 -18.36
C THR A 301 -24.31 20.55 -17.72
N THR A 302 -25.03 20.43 -16.59
CA THR A 302 -25.74 21.54 -15.95
C THR A 302 -25.15 21.94 -14.58
N ALA A 303 -25.35 23.19 -14.18
CA ALA A 303 -24.92 23.71 -12.87
C ALA A 303 -25.52 22.93 -11.68
N ALA A 304 -26.79 22.52 -11.78
CA ALA A 304 -27.46 21.73 -10.75
C ALA A 304 -26.81 20.35 -10.57
N GLU A 305 -26.36 19.72 -11.66
CA GLU A 305 -25.63 18.44 -11.60
C GLU A 305 -24.22 18.60 -11.01
N HIS A 306 -23.54 19.72 -11.30
CA HIS A 306 -22.26 20.07 -10.67
C HIS A 306 -22.40 20.22 -9.15
N GLU A 307 -23.45 20.90 -8.67
CA GLU A 307 -23.72 21.05 -7.23
C GLU A 307 -24.09 19.71 -6.58
N ARG A 308 -24.94 18.90 -7.24
CA ARG A 308 -25.24 17.52 -6.79
C ARG A 308 -23.95 16.70 -6.63
N ARG A 309 -23.02 16.80 -7.57
CA ARG A 309 -21.72 16.12 -7.53
C ARG A 309 -20.87 16.60 -6.37
N ARG A 310 -20.84 17.90 -6.08
CA ARG A 310 -20.11 18.45 -4.93
C ARG A 310 -20.64 17.87 -3.62
N ARG A 311 -21.97 17.85 -3.43
CA ARG A 311 -22.63 17.25 -2.26
C ARG A 311 -22.38 15.74 -2.16
N ASP A 312 -22.46 15.00 -3.27
CA ASP A 312 -22.17 13.56 -3.30
C ASP A 312 -20.70 13.25 -2.98
N LYS A 313 -19.77 14.09 -3.44
CA LYS A 313 -18.34 14.02 -3.07
C LYS A 313 -18.14 14.23 -1.58
N GLU A 314 -18.72 15.30 -1.02
CA GLU A 314 -18.60 15.62 0.41
C GLU A 314 -19.22 14.53 1.29
N ARG A 315 -20.43 14.09 0.95
CA ARG A 315 -21.08 12.96 1.62
C ARG A 315 -20.20 11.71 1.61
N ARG A 316 -19.71 11.32 0.42
CA ARG A 316 -18.84 10.13 0.28
C ARG A 316 -17.57 10.23 1.11
N TRP A 317 -16.93 11.39 1.12
CA TRP A 317 -15.76 11.61 1.96
C TRP A 317 -16.11 11.45 3.44
N ASN A 318 -17.17 12.12 3.89
CA ASN A 318 -17.62 12.07 5.29
C ASN A 318 -18.05 10.66 5.73
N GLU A 319 -18.70 9.89 4.84
CA GLU A 319 -19.03 8.48 5.08
C GLU A 319 -17.78 7.61 5.10
N GLY A 320 -16.83 7.85 4.19
CA GLY A 320 -15.60 7.08 4.09
C GLY A 320 -14.69 7.23 5.31
N VAL A 321 -14.48 8.46 5.80
CA VAL A 321 -13.63 8.68 7.00
C VAL A 321 -14.25 8.10 8.26
N LYS A 322 -15.59 7.98 8.34
CA LYS A 322 -16.29 7.33 9.47
C LYS A 322 -16.06 5.82 9.54
N MET A 323 -15.49 5.21 8.48
CA MET A 323 -15.14 3.78 8.50
C MET A 323 -13.84 3.49 9.24
N PHE A 324 -13.06 4.52 9.61
CA PHE A 324 -11.93 4.34 10.51
C PHE A 324 -12.45 4.02 11.91
N GLN A 325 -11.94 2.93 12.47
CA GLN A 325 -12.34 2.45 13.79
C GLN A 325 -11.86 3.43 14.87
N LYS A 326 -12.70 3.69 15.87
CA LYS A 326 -12.25 4.37 17.09
C LYS A 326 -11.47 3.41 17.98
N TRP A 327 -10.31 3.86 18.44
CA TRP A 327 -9.51 3.17 19.45
C TRP A 327 -9.95 3.60 20.85
N ASP A 328 -10.32 2.62 21.66
CA ASP A 328 -10.72 2.76 23.07
C ASP A 328 -9.69 2.17 24.04
N GLY A 329 -8.66 1.49 23.51
CA GLY A 329 -7.55 0.95 24.30
C GLY A 329 -6.58 2.04 24.79
N PRO A 330 -5.61 1.66 25.64
CA PRO A 330 -4.57 2.58 26.08
C PRO A 330 -3.87 3.15 24.84
N ILE A 331 -3.86 4.46 24.72
CA ILE A 331 -3.05 5.16 23.72
C ILE A 331 -1.61 4.91 24.18
N ARG A 332 -0.88 4.03 23.49
CA ARG A 332 0.58 4.07 23.55
C ARG A 332 0.96 5.37 22.85
N THR A 333 0.98 6.45 23.62
CA THR A 333 1.53 7.73 23.17
C THR A 333 2.97 7.48 22.79
N LEU A 334 3.24 7.73 21.51
CA LEU A 334 4.56 7.68 20.90
C LEU A 334 5.52 8.65 21.58
#